data_AF-A0A0D2LNZ6-F1
#
_entry.id   AF-A0A0D2LNZ6-F1
#
_cell.length_a   1.000
_cell.length_b   1.000
_cell.length_c   1.000
_cell.angle_alpha   90.00
_cell.angle_beta   90.00
_cell.angle_gamma   90.00
#
_symmetry.space_group_name_H-M   'P 1'
#
loop_
_entity.id
_entity.type
_entity.pdbx_description
1 polymer ?
#
loop_
_entity_poly.entity_id
_entity_poly.type
_entity_poly.pdbx_seq_one_letter_code
_entity_poly.pdbx_strand_id
1 'polypeptide(L)'
;MLETPLPPGLEPSAETNGSATGIFSLENILGENHDAVEHPGKSSAEEAVGWDEEDAEVPLADGYCVECEDQPAEVLCETCTDAYCEVCFAAQHRKGSRKHHPYKPLANNAKLKPNGVVSEGNRDEAMKVDGADAAEDSDDEDWERVIPGTQMEITGAQPAVGEKVGEWFVDRAKYIPLRLTLSERKFLRLLEAALTVSEYTDKIDTIGFGLSKAKRIVHQIRELCAIMSGLLLSADYKRGQELFTDRDFQANAEFYQTVFELGRRHKIMNPDKMRTTYGKLIYLLQDSQMPEVKDLLNFSCVMPIKTVYAILEEHNAVELLRDELITVATKEIYSEGRPRRDVQKDIKSKERAIEILSSRYATNGLSQEKVRQCLYSIGDNHAFLRANRDPCERMIVYLKQYFHPTSAKDSHSSLAIRSGKGGARLSHDHNKQYSYVLQSLTLWREILHDMFHLWSLAEQDLLSENVPYRLRDTGQGLNRVQASPKTSRMMHNILHKAQKSVGTWIGSSVIHMGDHNVPNALLFIDKYTQIYRILLPICNALSQVPVLAQKPAIRSYIDDEFGSVDNCIREILGDFFRHGFDGSGADNFFDAGSCIDGRLTSAWNWCSSLEKKRFFPVFLLSGFIGFDGEW
;
A
#
# COMPACT_ATOMS: atom_id res chain seq x y z
N MET A 1 -68.12 63.11 -39.06
CA MET A 1 -67.68 61.70 -38.94
C MET A 1 -66.32 61.76 -38.28
N LEU A 2 -66.32 61.69 -36.94
CA LEU A 2 -65.84 60.53 -36.16
C LEU A 2 -64.29 60.53 -36.12
N GLU A 3 -63.58 61.04 -35.11
CA GLU A 3 -63.75 61.12 -33.63
C GLU A 3 -63.47 59.81 -32.84
N THR A 4 -62.28 59.79 -32.18
CA THR A 4 -61.99 59.41 -30.76
C THR A 4 -62.31 57.99 -30.22
N PRO A 5 -61.80 57.58 -29.02
CA PRO A 5 -60.45 57.76 -28.45
C PRO A 5 -59.87 56.49 -27.71
N LEU A 6 -58.68 56.67 -27.11
CA LEU A 6 -58.07 55.88 -25.99
C LEU A 6 -58.59 56.35 -24.60
N PRO A 7 -58.16 55.80 -23.43
CA PRO A 7 -57.37 54.59 -23.15
C PRO A 7 -58.28 53.51 -22.51
N PRO A 8 -58.26 53.05 -21.22
CA PRO A 8 -57.39 53.26 -20.04
C PRO A 8 -56.32 52.12 -19.90
N GLY A 9 -55.89 51.78 -18.67
CA GLY A 9 -55.01 50.65 -18.34
C GLY A 9 -55.08 50.24 -16.86
N LEU A 10 -54.21 49.32 -16.41
CA LEU A 10 -54.02 48.95 -15.00
C LEU A 10 -52.53 48.80 -14.67
N GLU A 11 -52.09 49.46 -13.60
CA GLU A 11 -50.76 49.32 -12.98
C GLU A 11 -50.72 48.13 -12.00
N PRO A 12 -49.53 47.67 -11.55
CA PRO A 12 -49.40 46.41 -10.83
C PRO A 12 -49.97 46.45 -9.41
N SER A 13 -50.77 45.44 -9.06
CA SER A 13 -51.02 45.08 -7.67
C SER A 13 -49.76 44.46 -7.07
N ALA A 14 -49.13 45.17 -6.12
CA ALA A 14 -48.04 44.63 -5.33
C ALA A 14 -48.53 43.54 -4.36
N GLU A 15 -47.58 42.75 -3.87
CA GLU A 15 -47.72 41.71 -2.84
C GLU A 15 -48.54 40.47 -3.29
N THR A 16 -48.09 39.24 -3.02
CA THR A 16 -47.12 38.79 -1.99
C THR A 16 -45.93 38.04 -2.56
N ASN A 17 -44.78 38.14 -1.89
CA ASN A 17 -43.61 37.28 -2.14
C ASN A 17 -43.88 35.86 -1.61
N GLY A 18 -44.62 35.05 -2.38
CA GLY A 18 -44.69 33.62 -2.16
C GLY A 18 -43.34 32.97 -2.44
N SER A 19 -42.61 32.58 -1.39
CA SER A 19 -41.38 31.79 -1.53
C SER A 19 -41.73 30.44 -2.18
N ALA A 20 -41.36 30.28 -3.45
CA ALA A 20 -41.58 29.05 -4.19
C ALA A 20 -40.55 28.00 -3.75
N THR A 21 -40.94 27.13 -2.82
CA THR A 21 -40.12 26.00 -2.36
C THR A 21 -39.71 25.13 -3.56
N GLY A 22 -38.42 24.79 -3.63
CA GLY A 22 -37.81 24.25 -4.84
C GLY A 22 -38.32 22.84 -5.15
N ILE A 23 -39.11 22.69 -6.23
CA ILE A 23 -39.55 21.37 -6.72
C ILE A 23 -38.30 20.51 -7.00
N PHE A 24 -38.29 19.29 -6.47
CA PHE A 24 -37.18 18.34 -6.57
C PHE A 24 -36.85 17.97 -8.03
N SER A 25 -35.91 18.67 -8.64
CA SER A 25 -35.52 18.55 -10.04
C SER A 25 -34.00 18.54 -10.21
N LEU A 26 -33.49 17.92 -11.28
CA LEU A 26 -32.06 17.87 -11.56
C LEU A 26 -31.45 19.27 -11.75
N GLU A 27 -32.23 20.18 -12.32
CA GLU A 27 -31.86 21.57 -12.62
C GLU A 27 -31.75 22.41 -11.33
N ASN A 28 -32.61 22.15 -10.34
CA ASN A 28 -32.54 22.77 -9.02
C ASN A 28 -31.44 22.16 -8.12
N ILE A 29 -31.15 20.86 -8.29
CA ILE A 29 -30.08 20.15 -7.56
C ILE A 29 -28.68 20.60 -8.02
N LEU A 30 -28.55 21.05 -9.27
CA LEU A 30 -27.30 21.56 -9.87
C LEU A 30 -27.24 23.10 -9.95
N GLY A 31 -28.24 23.79 -9.39
CA GLY A 31 -28.36 25.24 -9.40
C GLY A 31 -27.91 25.90 -8.10
N GLU A 32 -27.74 27.23 -8.13
CA GLU A 32 -27.18 28.01 -7.01
C GLU A 32 -28.02 27.88 -5.71
N ASN A 33 -29.35 27.75 -5.83
CA ASN A 33 -30.29 27.66 -4.69
C ASN A 33 -30.61 26.21 -4.24
N HIS A 34 -29.69 25.26 -4.43
CA HIS A 34 -29.87 23.85 -4.05
C HIS A 34 -30.23 23.60 -2.57
N ASP A 35 -29.89 24.52 -1.66
CA ASP A 35 -30.24 24.45 -0.23
C ASP A 35 -31.76 24.50 0.06
N ALA A 36 -32.57 25.00 -0.88
CA ALA A 36 -34.02 25.19 -0.71
C ALA A 36 -34.89 24.03 -1.25
N VAL A 37 -34.28 22.86 -1.53
CA VAL A 37 -34.94 21.71 -2.16
C VAL A 37 -35.36 20.66 -1.12
N GLU A 38 -36.60 20.73 -0.67
CA GLU A 38 -37.16 19.77 0.30
C GLU A 38 -37.67 18.48 -0.36
N HIS A 39 -37.69 17.38 0.41
CA HIS A 39 -38.19 16.09 -0.04
C HIS A 39 -39.72 16.00 0.17
N PRO A 40 -40.52 15.61 -0.84
CA PRO A 40 -41.94 15.32 -0.63
C PRO A 40 -42.06 14.14 0.33
N GLY A 41 -42.51 14.38 1.57
CA GLY A 41 -42.61 13.36 2.61
C GLY A 41 -42.33 13.82 4.04
N LYS A 42 -41.71 14.99 4.25
CA LYS A 42 -41.65 15.62 5.59
C LYS A 42 -42.66 16.76 5.68
N SER A 43 -43.58 16.67 6.64
CA SER A 43 -44.48 17.77 7.01
C SER A 43 -43.76 18.72 7.98
N SER A 44 -43.66 20.00 7.62
CA SER A 44 -43.05 21.06 8.43
C SER A 44 -43.87 21.33 9.70
N ALA A 45 -43.47 20.78 10.84
CA ALA A 45 -44.16 20.95 12.12
C ALA A 45 -43.25 20.83 13.37
N GLU A 46 -41.95 21.13 13.24
CA GLU A 46 -41.03 21.28 14.37
C GLU A 46 -39.96 22.32 13.99
N GLU A 47 -39.91 23.44 14.70
CA GLU A 47 -38.90 24.48 14.48
C GLU A 47 -37.57 24.03 15.09
N ALA A 48 -36.56 23.83 14.24
CA ALA A 48 -35.22 23.49 14.68
C ALA A 48 -34.55 24.71 15.34
N VAL A 49 -34.77 24.89 16.63
CA VAL A 49 -34.07 25.88 17.46
C VAL A 49 -32.56 25.66 17.31
N GLY A 50 -31.85 26.70 16.89
CA GLY A 50 -30.42 26.62 16.60
C GLY A 50 -29.59 26.32 17.84
N TRP A 51 -28.66 25.38 17.74
CA TRP A 51 -27.66 25.10 18.77
C TRP A 51 -26.41 25.98 18.59
N ASP A 52 -26.64 27.29 18.52
CA ASP A 52 -25.59 28.33 18.59
C ASP A 52 -25.62 28.99 19.99
N GLU A 53 -25.48 28.17 21.03
CA GLU A 53 -25.11 28.63 22.38
C GLU A 53 -23.80 27.95 22.80
N GLU A 54 -22.78 28.77 23.05
CA GLU A 54 -21.55 28.34 23.72
C GLU A 54 -21.88 28.08 25.20
N ASP A 55 -21.85 26.83 25.66
CA ASP A 55 -21.19 26.47 26.92
C ASP A 55 -21.22 24.97 27.24
N ALA A 56 -20.02 24.38 27.33
CA ALA A 56 -19.58 23.62 28.50
C ALA A 56 -18.11 23.24 28.31
N GLU A 57 -17.20 23.91 29.03
CA GLU A 57 -15.83 23.41 29.19
C GLU A 57 -15.90 22.01 29.84
N VAL A 58 -15.54 20.96 29.09
CA VAL A 58 -15.28 19.66 29.70
C VAL A 58 -14.01 19.81 30.53
N PRO A 59 -14.04 19.65 31.87
CA PRO A 59 -12.86 19.87 32.68
C PRO A 59 -11.77 18.88 32.29
N LEU A 60 -10.57 19.41 31.99
CA LEU A 60 -9.38 18.66 31.64
C LEU A 60 -9.16 17.49 32.63
N ALA A 61 -8.81 16.32 32.11
CA ALA A 61 -8.54 15.15 32.95
C ALA A 61 -7.31 15.41 33.82
N ASP A 62 -7.53 15.60 35.14
CA ASP A 62 -6.49 15.93 36.12
C ASP A 62 -5.26 15.03 35.97
N GLY A 63 -4.11 15.65 35.66
CA GLY A 63 -2.82 14.96 35.48
C GLY A 63 -2.43 14.64 34.03
N TYR A 64 -3.23 14.99 33.02
CA TYR A 64 -2.85 14.87 31.59
C TYR A 64 -2.35 16.20 30.99
N CYS A 65 -1.63 16.10 29.87
CA CYS A 65 -1.06 17.24 29.16
C CYS A 65 -2.12 18.05 28.39
N VAL A 66 -2.20 19.35 28.66
CA VAL A 66 -3.22 20.26 28.09
C VAL A 66 -3.19 20.41 26.56
N GLU A 67 -2.05 20.11 25.91
CA GLU A 67 -1.89 20.23 24.44
C GLU A 67 -2.28 18.96 23.67
N CYS A 68 -2.34 17.80 24.34
CA CYS A 68 -2.54 16.52 23.64
C CYS A 68 -3.56 15.59 24.29
N GLU A 69 -3.89 15.78 25.58
CA GLU A 69 -4.85 15.01 26.39
C GLU A 69 -4.57 13.49 26.50
N ASP A 70 -3.51 13.01 25.85
CA ASP A 70 -3.20 11.60 25.59
C ASP A 70 -2.02 11.10 26.44
N GLN A 71 -1.16 12.01 26.90
CA GLN A 71 0.02 11.71 27.72
C GLN A 71 -0.08 12.39 29.09
N PRO A 72 0.44 11.76 30.17
CA PRO A 72 0.47 12.38 31.50
C PRO A 72 1.31 13.68 31.48
N ALA A 73 0.98 14.62 32.36
CA ALA A 73 1.75 15.83 32.52
C ALA A 73 3.01 15.58 33.37
N GLU A 74 4.16 15.88 32.77
CA GLU A 74 5.50 15.68 33.31
C GLU A 74 6.21 17.02 33.57
N VAL A 75 5.69 18.13 33.04
CA VAL A 75 6.28 19.47 33.08
C VAL A 75 5.19 20.52 33.26
N LEU A 76 5.20 21.24 34.38
CA LEU A 76 4.39 22.44 34.60
C LEU A 76 5.17 23.69 34.15
N CYS A 77 4.61 24.49 33.26
CA CYS A 77 5.20 25.77 32.84
C CYS A 77 4.72 26.90 33.77
N GLU A 78 5.63 27.62 34.41
CA GLU A 78 5.24 28.65 35.39
C GLU A 78 4.70 29.93 34.74
N THR A 79 5.08 30.23 33.50
CA THR A 79 4.60 31.42 32.75
C THR A 79 3.30 31.20 31.98
N CYS A 80 3.02 29.97 31.54
CA CYS A 80 1.74 29.60 30.93
C CYS A 80 0.72 29.11 31.97
N THR A 81 1.15 28.80 33.19
CA THR A 81 0.39 28.07 34.24
C THR A 81 -0.11 26.67 33.82
N ASP A 82 0.28 26.21 32.64
CA ASP A 82 -0.15 25.00 31.96
C ASP A 82 0.72 23.76 32.26
N ALA A 83 0.10 22.58 32.22
CA ALA A 83 0.72 21.29 32.45
C ALA A 83 0.90 20.50 31.14
N TYR A 84 2.13 20.07 30.85
CA TYR A 84 2.54 19.45 29.59
C TYR A 84 3.30 18.13 29.81
N CYS A 85 3.33 17.23 28.83
CA CYS A 85 4.33 16.13 28.76
C CYS A 85 5.66 16.68 28.22
N GLU A 86 6.78 15.95 28.37
CA GLU A 86 8.10 16.41 27.91
C GLU A 86 8.08 16.79 26.41
N VAL A 87 7.37 16.03 25.58
CA VAL A 87 7.29 16.25 24.12
C VAL A 87 6.56 17.54 23.76
N CYS A 88 5.34 17.76 24.30
CA CYS A 88 4.56 18.97 24.02
C CYS A 88 5.24 20.22 24.60
N PHE A 89 5.84 20.12 25.79
CA PHE A 89 6.64 21.21 26.35
C PHE A 89 7.80 21.58 25.42
N ALA A 90 8.60 20.58 25.01
CA ALA A 90 9.76 20.76 24.13
C ALA A 90 9.38 21.24 22.72
N ALA A 91 8.16 21.01 22.25
CA ALA A 91 7.62 21.55 21.01
C ALA A 91 7.24 23.03 21.15
N GLN A 92 6.33 23.36 22.08
CA GLN A 92 5.80 24.72 22.28
C GLN A 92 6.87 25.72 22.74
N HIS A 93 7.84 25.27 23.54
CA HIS A 93 8.89 26.13 24.10
C HIS A 93 10.18 26.13 23.27
N ARG A 94 10.16 25.62 22.03
CA ARG A 94 11.34 25.55 21.14
C ARG A 94 11.73 26.87 20.49
N LYS A 95 10.77 27.78 20.29
CA LYS A 95 10.89 29.00 19.46
C LYS A 95 10.17 30.19 20.11
N GLY A 96 10.51 31.40 19.68
CA GLY A 96 9.88 32.64 20.16
C GLY A 96 10.20 32.96 21.63
N SER A 97 9.42 33.88 22.22
CA SER A 97 9.53 34.30 23.63
C SER A 97 9.34 33.15 24.62
N ARG A 98 8.49 32.17 24.28
CA ARG A 98 8.20 30.98 25.11
C ARG A 98 9.45 30.17 25.48
N LYS A 99 10.53 30.25 24.68
CA LYS A 99 11.83 29.60 24.98
C LYS A 99 12.46 29.99 26.33
N HIS A 100 12.02 31.09 26.93
CA HIS A 100 12.54 31.58 28.23
C HIS A 100 11.57 31.38 29.40
N HIS A 101 10.47 30.64 29.24
CA HIS A 101 9.58 30.32 30.34
C HIS A 101 10.25 29.35 31.33
N PRO A 102 10.34 29.67 32.64
CA PRO A 102 10.70 28.68 33.66
C PRO A 102 9.63 27.60 33.78
N TYR A 103 10.07 26.39 34.12
CA TYR A 103 9.23 25.20 34.24
C TYR A 103 9.69 24.31 35.40
N LYS A 104 8.76 23.51 35.93
CA LYS A 104 9.00 22.53 37.00
C LYS A 104 8.62 21.14 36.53
N PRO A 105 9.49 20.12 36.66
CA PRO A 105 9.12 18.74 36.38
C PRO A 105 8.13 18.22 37.43
N LEU A 106 7.03 17.64 36.97
CA LEU A 106 6.06 16.90 37.77
C LEU A 106 6.61 15.49 37.98
N ALA A 107 7.04 15.19 39.20
CA ALA A 107 7.96 14.08 39.46
C ALA A 107 7.26 12.70 39.49
N ASN A 108 7.25 12.00 38.36
CA ASN A 108 7.01 10.56 38.30
C ASN A 108 8.07 9.84 37.46
N ASN A 109 8.76 8.87 38.08
CA ASN A 109 9.80 8.00 37.50
C ASN A 109 11.11 8.68 37.03
N ALA A 110 12.17 7.88 36.80
CA ALA A 110 13.55 8.37 37.01
C ALA A 110 14.63 7.88 36.02
N LYS A 111 15.32 8.86 35.40
CA LYS A 111 16.75 8.96 35.05
C LYS A 111 17.48 7.79 34.36
N LEU A 112 18.26 8.11 33.30
CA LEU A 112 19.75 8.21 33.35
C LEU A 112 20.37 8.70 32.01
N LYS A 113 21.60 9.24 32.06
CA LYS A 113 22.45 9.69 30.92
C LYS A 113 23.93 9.34 31.15
N PRO A 114 24.76 9.23 30.09
CA PRO A 114 26.17 9.65 30.13
C PRO A 114 26.66 10.48 28.91
N ASN A 115 27.92 10.96 28.95
CA ASN A 115 28.56 11.93 28.01
C ASN A 115 29.83 11.37 27.32
N GLY A 116 30.35 12.06 26.28
CA GLY A 116 31.70 11.91 25.65
C GLY A 116 31.63 11.73 24.11
N VAL A 117 32.27 12.49 23.18
CA VAL A 117 33.42 13.44 23.16
C VAL A 117 34.77 12.71 23.28
N VAL A 118 35.82 12.88 22.43
CA VAL A 118 36.33 14.03 21.62
C VAL A 118 36.96 13.62 20.24
N SER A 119 37.18 14.62 19.36
CA SER A 119 38.36 14.80 18.44
C SER A 119 38.48 14.14 17.04
N GLU A 120 39.30 14.77 16.20
CA GLU A 120 39.51 14.54 14.75
C GLU A 120 40.94 14.08 14.42
N GLY A 121 41.17 13.55 13.21
CA GLY A 121 42.49 13.24 12.66
C GLY A 121 42.42 12.98 11.14
N ASN A 122 43.32 13.55 10.36
CA ASN A 122 43.14 13.75 8.91
C ASN A 122 44.32 13.15 8.11
N ARG A 123 44.01 12.43 7.01
CA ARG A 123 44.76 12.36 5.72
C ARG A 123 46.23 11.87 5.70
N ASP A 124 46.83 11.48 4.57
CA ASP A 124 46.36 11.45 3.15
C ASP A 124 46.91 10.20 2.40
N GLU A 125 46.51 10.02 1.13
CA GLU A 125 46.87 8.91 0.24
C GLU A 125 48.17 9.15 -0.57
N ALA A 126 48.71 8.09 -1.20
CA ALA A 126 49.34 8.16 -2.53
C ALA A 126 49.51 6.76 -3.18
N MET A 127 49.17 6.63 -4.47
CA MET A 127 49.38 5.42 -5.28
C MET A 127 50.68 5.48 -6.10
N LYS A 128 51.08 4.34 -6.70
CA LYS A 128 51.69 4.26 -8.04
C LYS A 128 51.14 3.07 -8.84
N VAL A 129 51.31 3.12 -10.15
CA VAL A 129 50.59 2.34 -11.19
C VAL A 129 51.63 1.66 -12.13
N ASP A 130 51.16 1.10 -13.25
CA ASP A 130 51.87 0.52 -14.42
C ASP A 130 52.07 -1.00 -14.31
N GLY A 131 51.81 -1.86 -15.31
CA GLY A 131 51.23 -1.81 -16.67
C GLY A 131 51.17 -3.28 -17.17
N ALA A 132 50.76 -3.74 -18.36
CA ALA A 132 50.10 -3.27 -19.59
C ALA A 132 50.19 -4.50 -20.57
N ASP A 133 49.35 -4.56 -21.62
CA ASP A 133 49.45 -5.47 -22.80
C ASP A 133 49.31 -7.01 -22.54
N ALA A 134 48.90 -7.94 -23.42
CA ALA A 134 48.25 -8.08 -24.75
C ALA A 134 48.58 -9.55 -25.21
N ALA A 135 47.90 -10.30 -26.10
CA ALA A 135 46.65 -10.23 -26.87
C ALA A 135 46.24 -11.67 -27.33
N GLU A 136 45.07 -11.81 -28.00
CA GLU A 136 44.64 -12.88 -28.94
C GLU A 136 44.55 -14.37 -28.47
N ASP A 137 43.78 -15.28 -29.07
CA ASP A 137 42.42 -15.26 -29.68
C ASP A 137 41.97 -16.74 -29.94
N SER A 138 40.68 -17.11 -29.82
CA SER A 138 40.06 -18.39 -30.32
C SER A 138 38.60 -18.58 -29.85
N ASP A 139 37.77 -19.19 -30.70
CA ASP A 139 36.31 -19.37 -30.53
C ASP A 139 35.81 -20.61 -29.75
N ASP A 140 34.51 -20.50 -29.38
CA ASP A 140 33.43 -21.53 -29.30
C ASP A 140 33.34 -22.61 -28.19
N GLU A 141 32.09 -22.70 -27.67
CA GLU A 141 31.44 -23.74 -26.84
C GLU A 141 32.11 -24.03 -25.44
N ASP A 142 31.42 -24.29 -24.32
CA ASP A 142 30.22 -25.10 -24.13
C ASP A 142 29.55 -24.93 -22.72
N TRP A 143 28.31 -25.42 -22.54
CA TRP A 143 27.46 -25.54 -21.31
C TRP A 143 27.67 -24.66 -20.05
N GLU A 144 26.74 -23.72 -19.80
CA GLU A 144 26.46 -23.27 -18.42
C GLU A 144 25.73 -24.35 -17.59
N ARG A 145 26.21 -24.60 -16.36
CA ARG A 145 25.57 -25.52 -15.40
C ARG A 145 24.60 -24.77 -14.49
N VAL A 146 23.35 -25.24 -14.42
CA VAL A 146 22.38 -24.79 -13.42
C VAL A 146 22.93 -25.06 -12.02
N ILE A 147 23.16 -24.00 -11.24
CA ILE A 147 23.51 -24.10 -9.82
C ILE A 147 22.26 -24.55 -9.04
N PRO A 148 22.27 -25.69 -8.34
CA PRO A 148 21.17 -26.07 -7.46
C PRO A 148 21.18 -25.13 -6.25
N GLY A 149 20.22 -24.20 -6.19
CA GLY A 149 20.09 -23.28 -5.07
C GLY A 149 19.85 -24.03 -3.77
N THR A 150 20.72 -23.81 -2.77
CA THR A 150 20.60 -24.42 -1.44
C THR A 150 19.26 -24.03 -0.83
N GLN A 151 18.38 -25.00 -0.58
CA GLN A 151 17.05 -24.75 -0.05
C GLN A 151 17.13 -24.12 1.34
N MET A 152 16.75 -22.85 1.45
CA MET A 152 16.34 -22.26 2.72
C MET A 152 14.93 -22.75 3.07
N GLU A 153 14.72 -23.18 4.31
CA GLU A 153 13.39 -23.52 4.79
C GLU A 153 12.50 -22.25 4.85
N ILE A 154 11.61 -22.11 3.88
CA ILE A 154 10.55 -21.10 3.92
C ILE A 154 9.54 -21.55 4.98
N THR A 155 9.44 -20.81 6.09
CA THR A 155 8.52 -21.15 7.19
C THR A 155 7.07 -20.88 6.78
N GLY A 156 6.38 -21.91 6.30
CA GLY A 156 5.09 -21.78 5.61
C GLY A 156 5.17 -21.96 4.09
N ALA A 157 6.23 -22.61 3.57
CA ALA A 157 6.33 -23.07 2.19
C ALA A 157 5.04 -23.74 1.70
N GLN A 158 4.74 -23.58 0.41
CA GLN A 158 3.70 -24.38 -0.25
C GLN A 158 4.11 -25.86 -0.21
N PRO A 159 3.20 -26.80 0.16
CA PRO A 159 3.46 -28.24 0.07
C PRO A 159 3.93 -28.64 -1.32
N ALA A 160 4.96 -29.49 -1.40
CA ALA A 160 5.49 -29.92 -2.68
C ALA A 160 4.50 -30.83 -3.42
N VAL A 161 4.69 -30.98 -4.74
CA VAL A 161 3.82 -31.80 -5.58
C VAL A 161 3.95 -33.28 -5.18
N GLY A 162 2.89 -33.83 -4.58
CA GLY A 162 2.86 -35.19 -4.02
C GLY A 162 3.02 -35.26 -2.50
N GLU A 163 3.15 -34.13 -1.80
CA GLU A 163 3.06 -34.07 -0.34
C GLU A 163 1.62 -33.88 0.13
N LYS A 164 1.35 -34.25 1.39
CA LYS A 164 0.04 -34.02 2.01
C LYS A 164 -0.20 -32.53 2.24
N VAL A 165 -1.27 -32.03 1.64
CA VAL A 165 -1.59 -30.61 1.58
C VAL A 165 -2.02 -30.02 2.93
N GLY A 166 -2.78 -30.78 3.71
CA GLY A 166 -3.31 -30.34 5.00
C GLY A 166 -4.15 -29.06 4.89
N GLU A 167 -4.10 -28.22 5.91
CA GLU A 167 -4.88 -26.97 5.97
C GLU A 167 -4.21 -25.78 5.24
N TRP A 168 -3.05 -25.94 4.60
CA TRP A 168 -2.29 -24.79 4.04
C TRP A 168 -3.10 -23.98 3.01
N PHE A 169 -3.80 -24.66 2.10
CA PHE A 169 -4.68 -23.99 1.14
C PHE A 169 -6.00 -23.54 1.78
N VAL A 170 -6.46 -24.20 2.84
CA VAL A 170 -7.66 -23.82 3.60
C VAL A 170 -7.43 -22.47 4.28
N ASP A 171 -6.30 -22.29 4.96
CA ASP A 171 -5.94 -21.03 5.63
C ASP A 171 -5.61 -19.91 4.64
N ARG A 172 -4.92 -20.19 3.51
CA ARG A 172 -4.69 -19.17 2.49
C ARG A 172 -5.97 -18.74 1.75
N ALA A 173 -6.84 -19.67 1.39
CA ALA A 173 -8.04 -19.37 0.60
C ALA A 173 -9.02 -18.41 1.30
N LYS A 174 -8.96 -18.29 2.64
CA LYS A 174 -9.70 -17.31 3.44
C LYS A 174 -9.41 -15.86 3.02
N TYR A 175 -8.21 -15.61 2.49
CA TYR A 175 -7.72 -14.27 2.13
C TYR A 175 -7.45 -14.10 0.62
N ILE A 176 -7.54 -15.18 -0.18
CA ILE A 176 -7.41 -15.10 -1.65
C ILE A 176 -8.73 -14.61 -2.25
N PRO A 177 -8.78 -13.41 -2.87
CA PRO A 177 -10.00 -12.92 -3.52
C PRO A 177 -10.30 -13.71 -4.80
N LEU A 178 -11.58 -13.81 -5.16
CA LEU A 178 -12.01 -14.49 -6.38
C LEU A 178 -11.69 -13.67 -7.65
N ARG A 179 -11.02 -14.30 -8.62
CA ARG A 179 -10.69 -13.73 -9.94
C ARG A 179 -11.92 -13.15 -10.64
N LEU A 180 -11.83 -11.91 -11.13
CA LEU A 180 -12.94 -11.25 -11.84
C LEU A 180 -13.19 -11.88 -13.23
N THR A 181 -14.45 -12.26 -13.46
CA THR A 181 -15.01 -12.69 -14.75
C THR A 181 -14.98 -11.59 -15.82
N LEU A 182 -15.16 -11.96 -17.09
CA LEU A 182 -15.24 -11.00 -18.20
C LEU A 182 -16.43 -10.03 -18.08
N SER A 183 -17.51 -10.44 -17.42
CA SER A 183 -18.66 -9.58 -17.08
C SER A 183 -18.32 -8.58 -15.98
N GLU A 184 -17.73 -9.03 -14.87
CA GLU A 184 -17.33 -8.17 -13.75
C GLU A 184 -16.29 -7.11 -14.18
N ARG A 185 -15.38 -7.47 -15.10
CA ARG A 185 -14.40 -6.52 -15.69
C ARG A 185 -15.04 -5.34 -16.43
N LYS A 186 -16.33 -5.40 -16.83
CA LYS A 186 -17.05 -4.23 -17.36
C LYS A 186 -17.41 -3.25 -16.23
N PHE A 187 -17.88 -3.76 -15.10
CA PHE A 187 -18.25 -2.96 -13.93
C PHE A 187 -17.01 -2.40 -13.20
N LEU A 188 -15.88 -3.10 -13.21
CA LEU A 188 -14.60 -2.54 -12.77
C LEU A 188 -14.24 -1.27 -13.56
N ARG A 189 -14.31 -1.31 -14.89
CA ARG A 189 -14.03 -0.15 -15.76
C ARG A 189 -15.00 1.01 -15.53
N LEU A 190 -16.27 0.70 -15.26
CA LEU A 190 -17.28 1.69 -14.88
C LEU A 190 -16.88 2.43 -13.60
N LEU A 191 -16.44 1.69 -12.58
CA LEU A 191 -15.94 2.26 -11.32
C LEU A 191 -14.65 3.07 -11.52
N GLU A 192 -13.68 2.53 -12.25
CA GLU A 192 -12.42 3.23 -12.53
C GLU A 192 -12.65 4.56 -13.26
N ALA A 193 -13.55 4.58 -14.25
CA ALA A 193 -13.94 5.81 -14.95
C ALA A 193 -14.60 6.83 -14.02
N ALA A 194 -15.56 6.39 -13.19
CA ALA A 194 -16.26 7.27 -12.25
C ALA A 194 -15.31 7.84 -11.17
N LEU A 195 -14.42 7.01 -10.60
CA LEU A 195 -13.40 7.43 -9.62
C LEU A 195 -12.30 8.33 -10.23
N THR A 196 -12.06 8.24 -11.54
CA THR A 196 -11.10 9.11 -12.24
C THR A 196 -11.63 10.53 -12.37
N VAL A 197 -12.93 10.69 -12.63
CA VAL A 197 -13.59 12.01 -12.76
C VAL A 197 -13.98 12.60 -11.39
N SER A 198 -14.19 11.77 -10.38
CA SER A 198 -14.62 12.23 -9.04
C SER A 198 -13.53 12.96 -8.26
N GLU A 199 -13.83 14.17 -7.79
CA GLU A 199 -13.01 15.03 -6.91
C GLU A 199 -13.24 14.75 -5.42
N TYR A 200 -13.64 13.52 -5.06
CA TYR A 200 -14.15 13.15 -3.73
C TYR A 200 -13.28 13.66 -2.56
N THR A 201 -11.99 13.31 -2.56
CA THR A 201 -11.02 13.70 -1.52
C THR A 201 -10.92 15.20 -1.37
N ASP A 202 -10.98 15.89 -2.51
CA ASP A 202 -10.65 17.30 -2.68
C ASP A 202 -11.84 18.18 -2.24
N LYS A 203 -13.06 17.63 -2.22
CA LYS A 203 -14.29 18.22 -1.70
C LYS A 203 -14.60 17.84 -0.22
N ILE A 204 -14.06 16.72 0.29
CA ILE A 204 -14.36 16.22 1.65
C ILE A 204 -13.29 16.57 2.69
N ASP A 205 -12.00 16.37 2.39
CA ASP A 205 -10.90 16.54 3.36
C ASP A 205 -10.40 18.00 3.42
N THR A 206 -11.35 18.92 3.40
CA THR A 206 -11.17 20.37 3.40
C THR A 206 -11.78 21.04 4.63
N ILE A 207 -11.06 22.02 5.17
CA ILE A 207 -11.45 22.85 6.32
C ILE A 207 -12.27 24.04 5.80
N GLY A 208 -13.40 24.36 6.46
CA GLY A 208 -14.11 25.65 6.26
C GLY A 208 -15.27 25.67 5.25
N PHE A 209 -16.03 24.59 5.09
CA PHE A 209 -17.29 24.60 4.33
C PHE A 209 -18.51 24.73 5.26
N GLY A 210 -19.52 25.53 4.87
CA GLY A 210 -20.76 25.72 5.64
C GLY A 210 -21.72 24.52 5.69
N LEU A 211 -21.54 23.53 4.80
CA LEU A 211 -22.26 22.26 4.86
C LEU A 211 -21.57 21.26 5.79
N SER A 212 -22.35 20.68 6.71
CA SER A 212 -21.86 19.65 7.64
C SER A 212 -21.21 18.47 6.91
N LYS A 213 -20.18 17.87 7.52
CA LYS A 213 -19.34 16.88 6.85
C LYS A 213 -20.15 15.67 6.33
N ALA A 214 -21.10 15.16 7.12
CA ALA A 214 -21.98 14.08 6.68
C ALA A 214 -22.84 14.45 5.46
N LYS A 215 -23.43 15.66 5.41
CA LYS A 215 -24.16 16.15 4.22
C LYS A 215 -23.25 16.20 2.98
N ARG A 216 -22.02 16.71 3.12
CA ARG A 216 -21.03 16.73 2.02
C ARG A 216 -20.67 15.33 1.53
N ILE A 217 -20.39 14.39 2.44
CA ILE A 217 -20.11 12.98 2.13
C ILE A 217 -21.27 12.34 1.35
N VAL A 218 -22.50 12.49 1.85
CA VAL A 218 -23.71 11.92 1.22
C VAL A 218 -23.94 12.49 -0.18
N HIS A 219 -23.77 13.79 -0.36
CA HIS A 219 -23.85 14.44 -1.66
C HIS A 219 -22.79 13.89 -2.63
N GLN A 220 -21.52 13.75 -2.19
CA GLN A 220 -20.45 13.18 -3.01
C GLN A 220 -20.64 11.70 -3.36
N ILE A 221 -21.18 10.89 -2.44
CA ILE A 221 -21.52 9.48 -2.73
C ILE A 221 -22.64 9.42 -3.78
N ARG A 222 -23.67 10.28 -3.68
CA ARG A 222 -24.75 10.37 -4.67
C ARG A 222 -24.26 10.89 -6.03
N GLU A 223 -23.32 11.85 -6.06
CA GLU A 223 -22.64 12.33 -7.28
C GLU A 223 -21.94 11.16 -8.00
N LEU A 224 -21.12 10.37 -7.29
CA LEU A 224 -20.45 9.20 -7.87
C LEU A 224 -21.43 8.14 -8.38
N CYS A 225 -22.49 7.85 -7.62
CA CYS A 225 -23.52 6.89 -8.01
C CYS A 225 -24.30 7.34 -9.26
N ALA A 226 -24.55 8.65 -9.39
CA ALA A 226 -25.17 9.24 -10.58
C ALA A 226 -24.23 9.17 -11.81
N ILE A 227 -22.93 9.46 -11.64
CA ILE A 227 -21.92 9.29 -12.69
C ILE A 227 -21.87 7.84 -13.18
N MET A 228 -21.83 6.86 -12.26
CA MET A 228 -21.89 5.44 -12.60
C MET A 228 -23.17 5.07 -13.36
N SER A 229 -24.33 5.58 -12.95
CA SER A 229 -25.61 5.32 -13.61
C SER A 229 -25.68 5.92 -15.01
N GLY A 230 -25.19 7.15 -15.21
CA GLY A 230 -25.14 7.81 -16.53
C GLY A 230 -24.18 7.11 -17.50
N LEU A 231 -23.01 6.71 -17.00
CA LEU A 231 -22.04 5.93 -17.79
C LEU A 231 -22.59 4.54 -18.15
N LEU A 232 -23.34 3.87 -17.25
CA LEU A 232 -23.98 2.61 -17.57
C LEU A 232 -25.11 2.77 -18.59
N LEU A 233 -25.99 3.77 -18.45
CA LEU A 233 -27.04 4.10 -19.42
C LEU A 233 -26.48 4.38 -20.83
N SER A 234 -25.29 4.97 -20.90
CA SER A 234 -24.57 5.22 -22.15
C SER A 234 -23.97 3.95 -22.80
N ALA A 235 -23.78 2.87 -22.03
CA ALA A 235 -23.12 1.63 -22.47
C ALA A 235 -24.07 0.43 -22.61
N ASP A 236 -25.14 0.39 -21.83
CA ASP A 236 -26.21 -0.61 -21.80
C ASP A 236 -27.52 0.10 -21.42
N TYR A 237 -28.22 0.61 -22.44
CA TYR A 237 -29.42 1.44 -22.25
C TYR A 237 -30.46 0.77 -21.36
N LYS A 238 -30.67 -0.55 -21.50
CA LYS A 238 -31.67 -1.26 -20.71
C LYS A 238 -31.29 -1.30 -19.23
N ARG A 239 -30.05 -1.71 -18.90
CA ARG A 239 -29.61 -1.80 -17.49
C ARG A 239 -29.44 -0.44 -16.83
N GLY A 240 -28.98 0.56 -17.58
CA GLY A 240 -28.96 1.93 -17.09
C GLY A 240 -30.36 2.50 -16.89
N GLN A 241 -31.33 2.15 -17.74
CA GLN A 241 -32.73 2.56 -17.55
C GLN A 241 -33.37 1.88 -16.33
N GLU A 242 -33.07 0.61 -16.07
CA GLU A 242 -33.47 -0.09 -14.84
C GLU A 242 -32.98 0.71 -13.60
N LEU A 243 -31.68 1.01 -13.52
CA LEU A 243 -31.07 1.85 -12.46
C LEU A 243 -31.63 3.29 -12.39
N PHE A 244 -32.01 3.90 -13.52
CA PHE A 244 -32.54 5.26 -13.56
C PHE A 244 -34.04 5.38 -13.24
N THR A 245 -34.82 4.31 -13.44
CA THR A 245 -36.29 4.36 -13.36
C THR A 245 -36.75 4.49 -11.92
N ASP A 246 -36.14 3.73 -11.00
CA ASP A 246 -36.51 3.73 -9.59
C ASP A 246 -36.12 5.04 -8.88
N ARG A 247 -35.08 5.74 -9.37
CA ARG A 247 -34.44 6.95 -8.79
C ARG A 247 -33.97 6.83 -7.33
N ASP A 248 -34.25 5.71 -6.67
CA ASP A 248 -33.86 5.39 -5.32
C ASP A 248 -32.48 4.69 -5.30
N PHE A 249 -31.57 5.24 -4.50
CA PHE A 249 -30.26 4.66 -4.26
C PHE A 249 -30.33 3.43 -3.34
N GLN A 250 -31.35 3.33 -2.48
CA GLN A 250 -31.56 2.19 -1.58
C GLN A 250 -32.03 0.94 -2.36
N ALA A 251 -33.01 1.07 -3.26
CA ALA A 251 -33.40 0.01 -4.19
C ALA A 251 -32.22 -0.55 -5.00
N ASN A 252 -31.25 0.29 -5.33
CA ASN A 252 -30.06 -0.05 -6.12
C ASN A 252 -28.81 -0.41 -5.27
N ALA A 253 -28.95 -0.55 -3.95
CA ALA A 253 -27.83 -0.74 -3.03
C ALA A 253 -26.93 -1.95 -3.37
N GLU A 254 -27.50 -3.10 -3.74
CA GLU A 254 -26.75 -4.32 -4.08
C GLU A 254 -25.83 -4.11 -5.31
N PHE A 255 -26.27 -3.32 -6.29
CA PHE A 255 -25.47 -2.97 -7.46
C PHE A 255 -24.25 -2.14 -7.03
N TYR A 256 -24.45 -1.05 -6.27
CA TYR A 256 -23.34 -0.20 -5.82
C TYR A 256 -22.36 -0.97 -4.93
N GLN A 257 -22.86 -1.73 -3.95
CA GLN A 257 -22.05 -2.63 -3.10
C GLN A 257 -21.20 -3.60 -3.95
N THR A 258 -21.82 -4.25 -4.94
CA THR A 258 -21.12 -5.18 -5.83
C THR A 258 -20.04 -4.47 -6.64
N VAL A 259 -20.32 -3.29 -7.20
CA VAL A 259 -19.33 -2.53 -7.96
C VAL A 259 -18.14 -2.12 -7.08
N PHE A 260 -18.39 -1.64 -5.86
CA PHE A 260 -17.33 -1.29 -4.90
C PHE A 260 -16.52 -2.51 -4.43
N GLU A 261 -17.16 -3.68 -4.24
CA GLU A 261 -16.49 -4.95 -3.97
C GLU A 261 -15.53 -5.35 -5.10
N LEU A 262 -15.94 -5.17 -6.36
CA LEU A 262 -15.10 -5.46 -7.54
C LEU A 262 -13.84 -4.61 -7.59
N GLY A 263 -13.91 -3.32 -7.23
CA GLY A 263 -12.73 -2.45 -7.15
C GLY A 263 -11.73 -2.94 -6.10
N ARG A 264 -12.21 -3.25 -4.89
CA ARG A 264 -11.39 -3.77 -3.78
C ARG A 264 -10.77 -5.12 -4.11
N ARG A 265 -11.58 -6.07 -4.58
CA ARG A 265 -11.17 -7.41 -5.02
C ARG A 265 -10.14 -7.35 -6.15
N HIS A 266 -10.32 -6.45 -7.13
CA HIS A 266 -9.35 -6.26 -8.20
C HIS A 266 -8.00 -5.74 -7.65
N LYS A 267 -8.02 -4.70 -6.80
CA LYS A 267 -6.82 -4.07 -6.25
C LYS A 267 -5.97 -5.04 -5.42
N ILE A 268 -6.57 -5.83 -4.53
CA ILE A 268 -5.83 -6.82 -3.72
C ILE A 268 -5.10 -7.83 -4.61
N MET A 269 -5.76 -8.30 -5.66
CA MET A 269 -5.14 -9.21 -6.64
C MET A 269 -4.12 -8.53 -7.56
N ASN A 270 -4.16 -7.20 -7.71
CA ASN A 270 -3.36 -6.44 -8.68
C ASN A 270 -2.89 -5.09 -8.06
N PRO A 271 -1.95 -5.10 -7.08
CA PRO A 271 -1.59 -3.90 -6.32
C PRO A 271 -1.11 -2.71 -7.16
N ASP A 272 -0.60 -2.95 -8.36
CA ASP A 272 -0.06 -1.92 -9.26
C ASP A 272 -1.09 -1.22 -10.14
N LYS A 273 -2.34 -1.68 -10.13
CA LYS A 273 -3.47 -1.05 -10.82
C LYS A 273 -4.29 -0.20 -9.83
N MET A 274 -5.23 0.60 -10.33
CA MET A 274 -5.99 1.61 -9.56
C MET A 274 -5.12 2.53 -8.65
N ARG A 275 -3.91 2.92 -9.10
CA ARG A 275 -2.93 3.67 -8.27
C ARG A 275 -3.51 4.99 -7.71
N THR A 276 -4.18 5.77 -8.55
CA THR A 276 -4.77 7.06 -8.20
C THR A 276 -6.23 6.97 -7.73
N THR A 277 -6.93 5.88 -8.06
CA THR A 277 -8.38 5.74 -7.83
C THR A 277 -8.73 4.91 -6.59
N TYR A 278 -7.90 3.97 -6.16
CA TYR A 278 -8.19 3.12 -4.99
C TYR A 278 -8.22 3.91 -3.67
N GLY A 279 -7.36 4.93 -3.53
CA GLY A 279 -7.40 5.82 -2.35
C GLY A 279 -8.74 6.54 -2.23
N LYS A 280 -9.25 7.11 -3.34
CA LYS A 280 -10.59 7.72 -3.40
C LYS A 280 -11.69 6.72 -3.04
N LEU A 281 -11.62 5.49 -3.57
CA LEU A 281 -12.58 4.42 -3.25
C LEU A 281 -12.61 4.07 -1.76
N ILE A 282 -11.45 3.78 -1.15
CA ILE A 282 -11.43 3.28 0.22
C ILE A 282 -11.74 4.40 1.24
N TYR A 283 -11.37 5.65 0.96
CA TYR A 283 -11.76 6.81 1.78
C TYR A 283 -13.26 7.12 1.69
N LEU A 284 -13.86 7.02 0.49
CA LEU A 284 -15.32 7.09 0.34
C LEU A 284 -16.03 5.99 1.12
N LEU A 285 -15.54 4.75 1.04
CA LEU A 285 -16.12 3.62 1.77
C LEU A 285 -15.93 3.75 3.29
N GLN A 286 -14.80 4.28 3.75
CA GLN A 286 -14.54 4.62 5.16
C GLN A 286 -15.53 5.69 5.66
N ASP A 287 -15.76 6.75 4.89
CA ASP A 287 -16.76 7.77 5.21
C ASP A 287 -18.19 7.22 5.20
N SER A 288 -18.50 6.28 4.30
CA SER A 288 -19.79 5.58 4.27
C SER A 288 -20.07 4.72 5.50
N GLN A 289 -19.09 4.49 6.38
CA GLN A 289 -19.29 3.77 7.64
C GLN A 289 -19.69 4.67 8.82
N MET A 290 -19.67 6.00 8.67
CA MET A 290 -20.16 6.91 9.72
C MET A 290 -21.69 6.76 9.88
N PRO A 291 -22.24 6.64 11.11
CA PRO A 291 -23.67 6.41 11.32
C PRO A 291 -24.58 7.43 10.62
N GLU A 292 -24.31 8.72 10.80
CA GLU A 292 -25.02 9.82 10.13
C GLU A 292 -25.07 9.67 8.59
N VAL A 293 -24.01 9.11 7.99
CA VAL A 293 -23.91 8.90 6.55
C VAL A 293 -24.70 7.66 6.12
N LYS A 294 -24.68 6.58 6.91
CA LYS A 294 -25.55 5.40 6.67
C LYS A 294 -27.02 5.79 6.72
N ASP A 295 -27.42 6.55 7.74
CA ASP A 295 -28.80 6.99 7.96
C ASP A 295 -29.28 7.94 6.84
N LEU A 296 -28.41 8.83 6.36
CA LEU A 296 -28.72 9.73 5.23
C LEU A 296 -28.64 9.05 3.84
N LEU A 297 -28.05 7.85 3.73
CA LEU A 297 -28.05 7.03 2.52
C LEU A 297 -29.19 6.00 2.50
N ASN A 298 -29.67 5.55 3.68
CA ASN A 298 -30.54 4.38 3.88
C ASN A 298 -29.94 3.02 3.44
N PHE A 299 -28.63 2.95 3.12
CA PHE A 299 -27.92 1.70 2.83
C PHE A 299 -26.41 1.79 3.14
N SER A 300 -25.75 0.65 3.36
CA SER A 300 -24.29 0.55 3.44
C SER A 300 -23.66 0.45 2.06
N CYS A 301 -22.63 1.23 1.76
CA CYS A 301 -21.83 1.06 0.54
C CYS A 301 -20.84 -0.13 0.61
N VAL A 302 -20.61 -0.69 1.81
CA VAL A 302 -19.63 -1.76 2.04
C VAL A 302 -20.32 -3.12 2.16
N MET A 303 -19.81 -4.10 1.39
CA MET A 303 -20.07 -5.54 1.58
C MET A 303 -18.76 -6.32 1.78
N PRO A 304 -18.80 -7.56 2.30
CA PRO A 304 -17.63 -8.45 2.37
C PRO A 304 -17.07 -8.82 0.99
N ILE A 305 -15.76 -9.04 0.91
CA ILE A 305 -15.09 -9.49 -0.32
C ILE A 305 -15.36 -10.98 -0.55
N LYS A 306 -15.60 -11.33 -1.82
CA LYS A 306 -15.77 -12.73 -2.26
C LYS A 306 -14.40 -13.41 -2.37
N THR A 307 -14.07 -14.23 -1.38
CA THR A 307 -12.82 -15.03 -1.34
C THR A 307 -13.05 -16.47 -1.78
N VAL A 308 -11.97 -17.16 -2.17
CA VAL A 308 -12.03 -18.55 -2.64
C VAL A 308 -12.62 -19.47 -1.57
N TYR A 309 -12.23 -19.30 -0.30
CA TYR A 309 -12.79 -20.07 0.80
C TYR A 309 -14.28 -19.83 0.98
N ALA A 310 -14.74 -18.56 1.00
CA ALA A 310 -16.15 -18.24 1.21
C ALA A 310 -17.07 -18.87 0.16
N ILE A 311 -16.69 -18.84 -1.12
CA ILE A 311 -17.45 -19.46 -2.21
C ILE A 311 -17.47 -21.00 -2.09
N LEU A 312 -16.38 -21.62 -1.64
CA LEU A 312 -16.32 -23.07 -1.43
C LEU A 312 -17.08 -23.49 -0.16
N GLU A 313 -17.10 -22.68 0.89
CA GLU A 313 -17.86 -22.91 2.13
C GLU A 313 -19.37 -22.82 1.88
N GLU A 314 -19.84 -21.75 1.22
CA GLU A 314 -21.23 -21.55 0.78
C GLU A 314 -21.79 -22.79 0.03
N HIS A 315 -20.94 -23.45 -0.77
CA HIS A 315 -21.32 -24.58 -1.61
C HIS A 315 -20.87 -25.96 -1.05
N ASN A 316 -20.42 -26.03 0.20
CA ASN A 316 -19.95 -27.25 0.88
C ASN A 316 -18.82 -28.01 0.15
N ALA A 317 -17.97 -27.28 -0.59
CA ALA A 317 -16.89 -27.79 -1.43
C ALA A 317 -15.47 -27.53 -0.89
N VAL A 318 -15.34 -27.17 0.40
CA VAL A 318 -14.06 -26.85 1.07
C VAL A 318 -13.01 -27.97 0.95
N GLU A 319 -13.44 -29.23 0.86
CA GLU A 319 -12.56 -30.39 0.65
C GLU A 319 -11.69 -30.31 -0.62
N LEU A 320 -12.05 -29.49 -1.60
CA LEU A 320 -11.18 -29.20 -2.76
C LEU A 320 -9.82 -28.63 -2.33
N LEU A 321 -9.77 -27.87 -1.24
CA LEU A 321 -8.55 -27.27 -0.70
C LEU A 321 -7.66 -28.30 0.02
N ARG A 322 -8.17 -29.50 0.28
CA ARG A 322 -7.46 -30.63 0.92
C ARG A 322 -7.02 -31.70 -0.09
N ASP A 323 -7.49 -31.63 -1.34
CA ASP A 323 -7.15 -32.55 -2.43
C ASP A 323 -5.69 -32.37 -2.90
N GLU A 324 -4.90 -33.44 -2.90
CA GLU A 324 -3.48 -33.43 -3.28
C GLU A 324 -3.24 -32.89 -4.70
N LEU A 325 -4.23 -33.02 -5.61
CA LEU A 325 -4.17 -32.47 -6.97
C LEU A 325 -4.18 -30.94 -7.02
N ILE A 326 -4.58 -30.24 -5.95
CA ILE A 326 -4.56 -28.77 -5.93
C ILE A 326 -3.16 -28.20 -6.12
N THR A 327 -2.14 -28.91 -5.63
CA THR A 327 -0.71 -28.57 -5.83
C THR A 327 -0.35 -28.50 -7.31
N VAL A 328 -0.83 -29.46 -8.12
CA VAL A 328 -0.60 -29.52 -9.57
C VAL A 328 -1.47 -28.51 -10.32
N ALA A 329 -2.74 -28.38 -9.94
CA ALA A 329 -3.71 -27.48 -10.58
C ALA A 329 -3.36 -25.99 -10.40
N THR A 330 -2.68 -25.63 -9.30
CA THR A 330 -2.34 -24.25 -8.96
C THR A 330 -0.84 -23.92 -9.15
N LYS A 331 -0.01 -24.90 -9.54
CA LYS A 331 1.45 -24.73 -9.75
C LYS A 331 1.76 -23.64 -10.78
N GLU A 332 2.75 -22.79 -10.51
CA GLU A 332 3.34 -21.89 -11.52
C GLU A 332 4.21 -22.65 -12.54
N ILE A 333 4.15 -22.23 -13.81
CA ILE A 333 4.84 -22.91 -14.91
C ILE A 333 5.90 -21.98 -15.51
N TYR A 334 7.16 -22.32 -15.23
CA TYR A 334 8.34 -21.60 -15.71
C TYR A 334 8.72 -22.06 -17.12
N SER A 335 9.09 -21.10 -17.97
CA SER A 335 9.59 -21.28 -19.34
C SER A 335 11.10 -21.02 -19.47
N GLU A 336 11.65 -20.12 -18.64
CA GLU A 336 13.06 -19.73 -18.63
C GLU A 336 13.99 -20.96 -18.45
N GLY A 337 15.03 -21.06 -19.29
CA GLY A 337 16.00 -22.15 -19.26
C GLY A 337 15.45 -23.55 -19.58
N ARG A 338 14.17 -23.71 -19.93
CA ARG A 338 13.52 -25.03 -20.04
C ARG A 338 13.15 -25.41 -21.48
N PRO A 339 13.38 -26.67 -21.91
CA PRO A 339 12.93 -27.14 -23.22
C PRO A 339 11.41 -27.05 -23.37
N ARG A 340 10.93 -26.53 -24.51
CA ARG A 340 9.48 -26.33 -24.79
C ARG A 340 8.62 -27.58 -24.54
N ARG A 341 9.16 -28.79 -24.78
CA ARG A 341 8.49 -30.07 -24.53
C ARG A 341 8.10 -30.28 -23.06
N ASP A 342 8.96 -29.83 -22.14
CA ASP A 342 8.84 -30.07 -20.70
C ASP A 342 7.91 -29.03 -20.07
N VAL A 343 7.96 -27.79 -20.57
CA VAL A 343 6.95 -26.74 -20.30
C VAL A 343 5.56 -27.21 -20.77
N GLN A 344 5.45 -27.74 -21.99
CA GLN A 344 4.18 -28.23 -22.54
C GLN A 344 3.62 -29.45 -21.79
N LYS A 345 4.49 -30.29 -21.22
CA LYS A 345 4.13 -31.41 -20.34
C LYS A 345 3.53 -30.91 -19.02
N ASP A 346 4.16 -29.92 -18.39
CA ASP A 346 3.64 -29.27 -17.17
C ASP A 346 2.26 -28.64 -17.43
N ILE A 347 2.09 -27.91 -18.54
CA ILE A 347 0.81 -27.28 -18.94
C ILE A 347 -0.29 -28.34 -19.01
N LYS A 348 -0.07 -29.42 -19.78
CA LYS A 348 -1.05 -30.51 -19.92
C LYS A 348 -1.35 -31.24 -18.62
N SER A 349 -0.42 -31.23 -17.66
CA SER A 349 -0.63 -31.79 -16.33
C SER A 349 -1.48 -30.86 -15.45
N LYS A 350 -1.23 -29.55 -15.49
CA LYS A 350 -2.02 -28.52 -14.79
C LYS A 350 -3.46 -28.47 -15.30
N GLU A 351 -3.64 -28.40 -16.63
CA GLU A 351 -4.96 -28.44 -17.29
C GLU A 351 -5.77 -29.68 -16.88
N ARG A 352 -5.13 -30.87 -16.90
CA ARG A 352 -5.79 -32.12 -16.49
C ARG A 352 -6.15 -32.14 -15.00
N ALA A 353 -5.30 -31.62 -14.12
CA ALA A 353 -5.60 -31.53 -12.70
C ALA A 353 -6.77 -30.57 -12.42
N ILE A 354 -6.81 -29.42 -13.10
CA ILE A 354 -7.93 -28.46 -13.05
C ILE A 354 -9.23 -29.13 -13.51
N GLU A 355 -9.21 -29.91 -14.58
CA GLU A 355 -10.41 -30.56 -15.11
C GLU A 355 -10.92 -31.70 -14.22
N ILE A 356 -10.02 -32.48 -13.61
CA ILE A 356 -10.39 -33.51 -12.63
C ILE A 356 -11.01 -32.87 -11.38
N LEU A 357 -10.43 -31.78 -10.86
CA LEU A 357 -10.97 -31.07 -9.70
C LEU A 357 -12.30 -30.38 -10.01
N SER A 358 -12.41 -29.69 -11.15
CA SER A 358 -13.63 -28.96 -11.53
C SER A 358 -14.81 -29.88 -11.77
N SER A 359 -14.58 -31.08 -12.32
CA SER A 359 -15.62 -32.11 -12.48
C SER A 359 -15.94 -32.88 -11.19
N ARG A 360 -14.96 -33.12 -10.31
CA ARG A 360 -15.14 -33.79 -9.00
C ARG A 360 -15.93 -32.96 -7.99
N TYR A 361 -15.65 -31.66 -7.93
CA TYR A 361 -16.20 -30.75 -6.91
C TYR A 361 -17.30 -29.82 -7.42
N ALA A 362 -17.80 -30.01 -8.64
CA ALA A 362 -19.02 -29.33 -9.09
C ALA A 362 -20.25 -29.88 -8.36
N THR A 363 -21.12 -28.98 -7.90
CA THR A 363 -22.35 -29.30 -7.14
C THR A 363 -23.54 -28.51 -7.67
N ASN A 364 -24.75 -28.81 -7.18
CA ASN A 364 -25.95 -28.03 -7.50
C ASN A 364 -25.86 -26.61 -6.89
N GLY A 365 -25.26 -25.69 -7.66
CA GLY A 365 -24.98 -24.29 -7.30
C GLY A 365 -23.54 -23.89 -7.65
N LEU A 366 -22.59 -24.82 -7.50
CA LEU A 366 -21.18 -24.63 -7.85
C LEU A 366 -20.89 -25.25 -9.22
N SER A 367 -21.04 -24.47 -10.29
CA SER A 367 -20.69 -24.93 -11.63
C SER A 367 -19.19 -25.22 -11.75
N GLN A 368 -18.82 -26.14 -12.66
CA GLN A 368 -17.41 -26.43 -12.97
C GLN A 368 -16.60 -25.16 -13.22
N GLU A 369 -17.19 -24.15 -13.86
CA GLU A 369 -16.49 -22.90 -14.16
C GLU A 369 -16.25 -22.01 -12.92
N LYS A 370 -17.16 -22.00 -11.93
CA LYS A 370 -16.84 -21.43 -10.60
C LYS A 370 -15.69 -22.18 -9.94
N VAL A 371 -15.61 -23.51 -10.08
CA VAL A 371 -14.48 -24.30 -9.54
C VAL A 371 -13.16 -23.97 -10.24
N ARG A 372 -13.16 -23.87 -11.59
CA ARG A 372 -11.99 -23.41 -12.36
C ARG A 372 -11.60 -21.99 -11.95
N GLN A 373 -12.56 -21.08 -11.76
CA GLN A 373 -12.34 -19.71 -11.26
C GLN A 373 -11.66 -19.70 -9.89
N CYS A 374 -12.08 -20.52 -8.93
CA CYS A 374 -11.42 -20.69 -7.63
C CYS A 374 -9.96 -21.16 -7.79
N LEU A 375 -9.70 -22.20 -8.60
CA LEU A 375 -8.36 -22.71 -8.87
C LEU A 375 -7.46 -21.67 -9.55
N TYR A 376 -7.98 -20.92 -10.52
CA TYR A 376 -7.26 -19.81 -11.16
C TYR A 376 -6.94 -18.69 -10.16
N SER A 377 -7.83 -18.40 -9.22
CA SER A 377 -7.61 -17.37 -8.18
C SER A 377 -6.45 -17.73 -7.24
N ILE A 378 -6.29 -19.01 -6.91
CA ILE A 378 -5.14 -19.51 -6.15
C ILE A 378 -3.86 -19.46 -6.99
N GLY A 379 -3.95 -19.81 -8.28
CA GLY A 379 -2.85 -19.61 -9.24
C GLY A 379 -2.41 -18.15 -9.36
N ASP A 380 -3.36 -17.21 -9.37
CA ASP A 380 -3.09 -15.76 -9.37
C ASP A 380 -2.38 -15.32 -8.08
N ASN A 381 -2.69 -15.90 -6.92
CA ASN A 381 -1.94 -15.67 -5.68
C ASN A 381 -0.51 -16.23 -5.75
N HIS A 382 -0.29 -17.40 -6.36
CA HIS A 382 1.06 -17.93 -6.59
C HIS A 382 1.87 -17.07 -7.57
N ALA A 383 1.24 -16.55 -8.63
CA ALA A 383 1.85 -15.59 -9.54
C ALA A 383 2.20 -14.27 -8.85
N PHE A 384 1.30 -13.74 -8.00
CA PHE A 384 1.58 -12.59 -7.13
C PHE A 384 2.81 -12.83 -6.25
N LEU A 385 2.85 -13.95 -5.52
CA LEU A 385 3.99 -14.32 -4.66
C LEU A 385 5.30 -14.39 -5.46
N ARG A 386 5.28 -14.99 -6.64
CA ARG A 386 6.44 -15.11 -7.52
C ARG A 386 6.94 -13.76 -8.05
N ALA A 387 6.04 -12.82 -8.34
CA ALA A 387 6.42 -11.47 -8.77
C ALA A 387 6.87 -10.59 -7.58
N ASN A 388 6.28 -10.78 -6.39
CA ASN A 388 6.43 -9.85 -5.26
C ASN A 388 7.46 -10.33 -4.21
N ARG A 389 7.26 -11.53 -3.68
CA ARG A 389 8.07 -12.10 -2.58
C ARG A 389 9.41 -12.63 -3.08
N ASP A 390 9.44 -13.32 -4.21
CA ASP A 390 10.64 -14.06 -4.64
C ASP A 390 11.86 -13.18 -5.00
N PRO A 391 11.72 -11.91 -5.43
CA PRO A 391 12.84 -10.96 -5.46
C PRO A 391 13.56 -10.79 -4.12
N CYS A 392 12.85 -10.83 -2.97
CA CYS A 392 13.51 -10.82 -1.66
C CYS A 392 14.41 -12.06 -1.46
N GLU A 393 13.93 -13.25 -1.85
CA GLU A 393 14.70 -14.50 -1.76
C GLU A 393 15.91 -14.48 -2.70
N ARG A 394 15.75 -14.00 -3.95
CA ARG A 394 16.86 -13.80 -4.89
C ARG A 394 17.94 -12.89 -4.30
N MET A 395 17.56 -11.78 -3.68
CA MET A 395 18.51 -10.86 -3.05
C MET A 395 19.16 -11.45 -1.79
N ILE A 396 18.48 -12.32 -1.02
CA ILE A 396 19.09 -13.08 0.08
C ILE A 396 20.11 -14.10 -0.45
N VAL A 397 19.81 -14.79 -1.55
CA VAL A 397 20.75 -15.70 -2.22
C VAL A 397 21.98 -14.94 -2.72
N TYR A 398 21.80 -13.82 -3.42
CA TYR A 398 22.90 -12.98 -3.88
C TYR A 398 23.76 -12.45 -2.71
N LEU A 399 23.14 -12.00 -1.60
CA LEU A 399 23.87 -11.59 -0.40
C LEU A 399 24.76 -12.71 0.14
N LYS A 400 24.23 -13.93 0.26
CA LYS A 400 24.95 -15.12 0.78
C LYS A 400 26.00 -15.67 -0.19
N GLN A 401 25.80 -15.50 -1.49
CA GLN A 401 26.72 -15.96 -2.54
C GLN A 401 27.95 -15.04 -2.64
N TYR A 402 27.73 -13.72 -2.65
CA TYR A 402 28.78 -12.74 -2.96
C TYR A 402 29.47 -12.14 -1.73
N PHE A 403 28.84 -12.18 -0.54
CA PHE A 403 29.37 -11.59 0.69
C PHE A 403 29.43 -12.63 1.82
N HIS A 404 30.55 -12.66 2.55
CA HIS A 404 30.72 -13.53 3.72
C HIS A 404 30.25 -12.79 4.98
N PRO A 405 29.53 -13.42 5.93
CA PRO A 405 28.87 -12.72 7.04
C PRO A 405 29.79 -11.94 7.97
N THR A 406 31.07 -12.31 8.07
CA THR A 406 31.99 -11.76 9.09
C THR A 406 33.31 -11.21 8.53
N SER A 407 33.56 -11.32 7.22
CA SER A 407 34.88 -11.04 6.64
C SER A 407 34.76 -10.55 5.21
N ALA A 408 35.09 -9.28 5.00
CA ALA A 408 35.32 -8.75 3.66
C ALA A 408 36.66 -9.31 3.19
N LYS A 409 36.71 -9.85 1.97
CA LYS A 409 37.95 -10.38 1.37
C LYS A 409 38.90 -9.26 0.94
N ASP A 410 38.34 -8.09 0.71
CA ASP A 410 38.97 -6.91 0.13
C ASP A 410 38.14 -5.65 0.49
N SER A 411 38.60 -4.45 0.11
CA SER A 411 37.92 -3.19 0.43
C SER A 411 36.58 -3.00 -0.29
N HIS A 412 36.41 -3.57 -1.48
CA HIS A 412 35.22 -3.42 -2.32
C HIS A 412 34.11 -4.40 -1.93
N SER A 413 34.44 -5.60 -1.44
CA SER A 413 33.47 -6.51 -0.80
C SER A 413 33.02 -6.08 0.61
N SER A 414 33.56 -5.00 1.16
CA SER A 414 33.15 -4.47 2.46
C SER A 414 31.81 -3.73 2.41
N LEU A 415 30.82 -4.26 3.14
CA LEU A 415 29.52 -3.64 3.35
C LEU A 415 29.51 -2.57 4.46
N ALA A 416 30.66 -2.17 5.01
CA ALA A 416 30.70 -1.20 6.11
C ALA A 416 30.19 0.19 5.67
N ILE A 417 29.35 0.83 6.50
CA ILE A 417 28.82 2.18 6.30
C ILE A 417 29.14 3.08 7.50
N ARG A 418 29.28 4.39 7.27
CA ARG A 418 29.59 5.38 8.30
C ARG A 418 28.72 6.62 8.12
N SER A 419 28.04 7.03 9.17
CA SER A 419 27.21 8.23 9.21
C SER A 419 27.98 9.46 8.68
N GLY A 420 27.34 10.20 7.77
CA GLY A 420 27.93 11.33 7.05
C GLY A 420 28.74 10.99 5.80
N LYS A 421 29.11 9.72 5.56
CA LYS A 421 29.80 9.30 4.32
C LYS A 421 28.79 8.78 3.29
N GLY A 422 28.75 9.38 2.10
CA GLY A 422 27.90 8.92 0.99
C GLY A 422 26.39 9.07 1.21
N GLY A 423 25.96 9.93 2.13
CA GLY A 423 24.55 10.12 2.49
C GLY A 423 24.03 9.22 3.62
N ALA A 424 24.82 8.22 4.04
CA ALA A 424 24.47 7.32 5.14
C ALA A 424 24.21 8.08 6.45
N ARG A 425 23.19 7.66 7.20
CA ARG A 425 22.90 8.15 8.57
C ARG A 425 23.31 7.15 9.65
N LEU A 426 23.26 5.86 9.33
CA LEU A 426 23.70 4.77 10.20
C LEU A 426 25.23 4.55 10.11
N SER A 427 25.81 4.01 11.17
CA SER A 427 27.21 3.57 11.23
C SER A 427 27.28 2.09 11.61
N HIS A 428 27.63 1.24 10.66
CA HIS A 428 27.70 -0.22 10.80
C HIS A 428 29.03 -0.73 10.24
N ASP A 429 29.69 -1.63 10.96
CA ASP A 429 30.73 -2.48 10.36
C ASP A 429 30.11 -3.47 9.35
N HIS A 430 30.98 -4.19 8.64
CA HIS A 430 30.57 -5.12 7.59
C HIS A 430 29.64 -6.24 8.07
N ASN A 431 29.88 -6.82 9.26
CA ASN A 431 29.04 -7.88 9.83
C ASN A 431 27.69 -7.32 10.26
N LYS A 432 27.71 -6.16 10.94
CA LYS A 432 26.51 -5.45 11.35
C LYS A 432 25.63 -5.05 10.15
N GLN A 433 26.23 -4.58 9.05
CA GLN A 433 25.47 -4.26 7.82
C GLN A 433 24.96 -5.52 7.11
N TYR A 434 25.81 -6.56 6.92
CA TYR A 434 25.39 -7.83 6.33
C TYR A 434 24.16 -8.40 7.04
N SER A 435 24.21 -8.44 8.37
CA SER A 435 23.11 -8.91 9.22
C SER A 435 21.89 -7.98 9.15
N TYR A 436 22.09 -6.66 9.10
CA TYR A 436 21.02 -5.66 8.95
C TYR A 436 20.27 -5.76 7.61
N VAL A 437 20.96 -6.09 6.53
CA VAL A 437 20.38 -6.34 5.20
C VAL A 437 19.64 -7.68 5.21
N LEU A 438 20.29 -8.76 5.65
CA LEU A 438 19.73 -10.12 5.66
C LEU A 438 18.39 -10.18 6.43
N GLN A 439 18.34 -9.60 7.63
CA GLN A 439 17.12 -9.57 8.43
C GLN A 439 16.00 -8.72 7.77
N SER A 440 16.35 -7.68 7.02
CA SER A 440 15.39 -6.76 6.42
C SER A 440 14.77 -7.37 5.16
N LEU A 441 15.58 -7.99 4.31
CA LEU A 441 15.09 -8.79 3.18
C LEU A 441 14.26 -9.99 3.66
N THR A 442 14.66 -10.65 4.76
CA THR A 442 13.90 -11.75 5.36
C THR A 442 12.54 -11.27 5.87
N LEU A 443 12.49 -10.15 6.59
CA LEU A 443 11.24 -9.55 7.05
C LEU A 443 10.33 -9.15 5.88
N TRP A 444 10.87 -8.49 4.86
CA TRP A 444 10.14 -8.12 3.64
C TRP A 444 9.56 -9.34 2.92
N ARG A 445 10.31 -10.45 2.86
CA ARG A 445 9.82 -11.73 2.32
C ARG A 445 8.60 -12.25 3.09
N GLU A 446 8.64 -12.24 4.43
CA GLU A 446 7.50 -12.70 5.24
C GLU A 446 6.28 -11.77 5.10
N ILE A 447 6.48 -10.45 5.06
CA ILE A 447 5.40 -9.47 4.81
C ILE A 447 4.73 -9.73 3.45
N LEU A 448 5.52 -9.91 2.40
CA LEU A 448 5.01 -10.14 1.04
C LEU A 448 4.38 -11.54 0.88
N HIS A 449 4.81 -12.51 1.68
CA HIS A 449 4.19 -13.83 1.75
C HIS A 449 2.75 -13.77 2.29
N ASP A 450 2.53 -12.99 3.35
CA ASP A 450 1.23 -12.86 4.01
C ASP A 450 0.45 -11.59 3.58
N MET A 451 0.87 -10.93 2.50
CA MET A 451 0.32 -9.64 2.03
C MET A 451 -1.20 -9.64 1.81
N PHE A 452 -1.77 -10.69 1.22
CA PHE A 452 -3.23 -10.76 1.02
C PHE A 452 -4.01 -10.83 2.36
N HIS A 453 -3.43 -11.48 3.38
CA HIS A 453 -4.00 -11.50 4.73
C HIS A 453 -3.84 -10.13 5.40
N LEU A 454 -2.65 -9.53 5.34
CA LEU A 454 -2.40 -8.16 5.82
C LEU A 454 -3.37 -7.15 5.19
N TRP A 455 -3.61 -7.22 3.87
CA TRP A 455 -4.54 -6.33 3.17
C TRP A 455 -5.99 -6.54 3.64
N SER A 456 -6.41 -7.79 3.85
CA SER A 456 -7.74 -8.10 4.40
C SER A 456 -7.93 -7.55 5.82
N LEU A 457 -6.89 -7.57 6.65
CA LEU A 457 -6.91 -6.95 7.98
C LEU A 457 -6.87 -5.42 7.90
N ALA A 458 -6.12 -4.86 6.95
CA ALA A 458 -6.00 -3.42 6.72
C ALA A 458 -7.33 -2.79 6.27
N GLU A 459 -8.05 -3.39 5.33
CA GLU A 459 -9.41 -2.93 5.00
C GLU A 459 -10.38 -3.09 6.17
N GLN A 460 -10.22 -4.15 6.96
CA GLN A 460 -11.02 -4.41 8.16
C GLN A 460 -10.74 -3.46 9.34
N ASP A 461 -9.58 -2.80 9.34
CA ASP A 461 -9.24 -1.70 10.26
C ASP A 461 -9.75 -0.37 9.67
N LEU A 462 -9.49 -0.10 8.38
CA LEU A 462 -9.92 1.11 7.66
C LEU A 462 -11.44 1.32 7.70
N LEU A 463 -12.19 0.25 7.42
CA LEU A 463 -13.66 0.24 7.37
C LEU A 463 -14.29 -0.14 8.73
N SER A 464 -13.56 0.02 9.84
CA SER A 464 -14.04 -0.32 11.18
C SER A 464 -15.01 0.75 11.71
N GLU A 465 -16.28 0.39 11.86
CA GLU A 465 -17.33 1.23 12.46
C GLU A 465 -17.00 1.67 13.90
N ASN A 466 -16.17 0.89 14.60
CA ASN A 466 -15.80 1.13 16.01
C ASN A 466 -14.51 1.94 16.18
N VAL A 467 -13.78 2.27 15.10
CA VAL A 467 -12.47 2.94 15.17
C VAL A 467 -12.44 4.09 14.15
N PRO A 468 -12.98 5.27 14.48
CA PRO A 468 -13.01 6.40 13.57
C PRO A 468 -11.60 6.95 13.30
N TYR A 469 -11.41 7.55 12.13
CA TYR A 469 -10.20 8.31 11.81
C TYR A 469 -10.29 9.75 12.32
N ARG A 470 -9.14 10.38 12.54
CA ARG A 470 -9.00 11.82 12.83
C ARG A 470 -8.22 12.46 11.68
N LEU A 471 -8.79 13.48 11.02
CA LEU A 471 -8.09 14.25 10.01
C LEU A 471 -7.11 15.20 10.72
N ARG A 472 -5.80 15.03 10.51
CA ARG A 472 -4.73 15.77 11.20
C ARG A 472 -3.59 16.07 10.24
N ASP A 473 -2.95 17.23 10.38
CA ASP A 473 -1.62 17.43 9.78
C ASP A 473 -0.61 16.53 10.54
N THR A 474 0.26 15.90 9.77
CA THR A 474 1.25 14.92 10.23
C THR A 474 2.68 15.42 10.03
N GLY A 475 2.87 16.65 9.53
CA GLY A 475 4.15 17.16 9.03
C GLY A 475 4.45 16.67 7.61
N GLN A 476 3.88 15.54 7.21
CA GLN A 476 3.80 15.04 5.83
C GLN A 476 2.54 15.55 5.09
N GLY A 477 1.82 16.52 5.68
CA GLY A 477 0.55 17.04 5.20
C GLY A 477 -0.68 16.46 5.92
N LEU A 478 -1.86 16.89 5.46
CA LEU A 478 -3.16 16.55 6.04
C LEU A 478 -3.54 15.10 5.72
N ASN A 479 -3.61 14.25 6.75
CA ASN A 479 -3.83 12.82 6.61
C ASN A 479 -4.98 12.32 7.50
N ARG A 480 -5.66 11.26 7.04
CA ARG A 480 -6.66 10.52 7.81
C ARG A 480 -5.95 9.54 8.75
N VAL A 481 -5.69 9.97 9.99
CA VAL A 481 -4.98 9.16 11.00
C VAL A 481 -5.95 8.20 11.68
N GLN A 482 -5.69 6.89 11.63
CA GLN A 482 -6.59 5.84 12.14
C GLN A 482 -5.80 4.67 12.72
N ALA A 483 -6.05 4.35 14.01
CA ALA A 483 -5.46 3.19 14.66
C ALA A 483 -5.86 1.90 13.93
N SER A 484 -4.89 1.07 13.55
CA SER A 484 -5.11 -0.16 12.76
C SER A 484 -4.66 -1.41 13.54
N PRO A 485 -5.43 -1.84 14.56
CA PRO A 485 -4.98 -2.81 15.56
C PRO A 485 -4.89 -4.25 15.02
N LYS A 486 -5.70 -4.66 14.04
CA LYS A 486 -5.60 -6.01 13.45
C LYS A 486 -4.32 -6.13 12.63
N THR A 487 -4.06 -5.14 11.79
CA THR A 487 -2.89 -5.04 10.91
C THR A 487 -1.61 -4.93 11.73
N SER A 488 -1.58 -4.05 12.74
CA SER A 488 -0.45 -3.93 13.66
C SER A 488 -0.12 -5.24 14.37
N ARG A 489 -1.13 -5.97 14.88
CA ARG A 489 -0.92 -7.27 15.55
C ARG A 489 -0.34 -8.32 14.60
N MET A 490 -0.84 -8.41 13.37
CA MET A 490 -0.28 -9.34 12.37
C MET A 490 1.15 -8.97 12.00
N MET A 491 1.45 -7.69 11.83
CA MET A 491 2.80 -7.18 11.54
C MET A 491 3.79 -7.49 12.68
N HIS A 492 3.37 -7.38 13.95
CA HIS A 492 4.18 -7.81 15.10
C HIS A 492 4.42 -9.33 15.12
N ASN A 493 3.42 -10.16 14.76
CA ASN A 493 3.60 -11.61 14.64
C ASN A 493 4.62 -11.97 13.53
N ILE A 494 4.53 -11.29 12.38
CA ILE A 494 5.47 -11.44 11.26
C ILE A 494 6.89 -11.02 11.68
N LEU A 495 7.03 -9.89 12.39
CA LEU A 495 8.32 -9.43 12.92
C LEU A 495 8.94 -10.44 13.89
N HIS A 496 8.17 -10.97 14.83
CA HIS A 496 8.66 -11.99 15.77
C HIS A 496 9.06 -13.31 15.06
N LYS A 497 8.30 -13.73 14.04
CA LYS A 497 8.63 -14.85 13.15
C LYS A 497 9.96 -14.63 12.43
N ALA A 498 10.16 -13.44 11.84
CA ALA A 498 11.39 -13.06 11.15
C ALA A 498 12.58 -13.01 12.12
N GLN A 499 12.45 -12.35 13.28
CA GLN A 499 13.46 -12.31 14.35
C GLN A 499 13.91 -13.72 14.78
N LYS A 500 12.96 -14.63 15.02
CA LYS A 500 13.27 -16.03 15.36
C LYS A 500 14.04 -16.76 14.25
N SER A 501 13.80 -16.43 12.98
CA SER A 501 14.48 -17.07 11.84
C SER A 501 15.91 -16.57 11.61
N VAL A 502 16.27 -15.35 12.04
CA VAL A 502 17.61 -14.77 11.87
C VAL A 502 18.46 -14.78 13.14
N GLY A 503 17.85 -14.99 14.31
CA GLY A 503 18.51 -15.16 15.61
C GLY A 503 19.04 -13.87 16.25
N THR A 504 19.67 -12.98 15.46
CA THR A 504 20.14 -11.66 15.92
C THR A 504 19.33 -10.56 15.25
N TRP A 505 18.86 -9.57 16.02
CA TRP A 505 18.15 -8.41 15.50
C TRP A 505 18.95 -7.11 15.70
N ILE A 506 19.00 -6.28 14.67
CA ILE A 506 19.79 -5.03 14.63
C ILE A 506 18.88 -3.86 14.26
N GLY A 507 19.10 -2.70 14.87
CA GLY A 507 18.24 -1.53 14.71
C GLY A 507 16.94 -1.66 15.53
N SER A 508 15.97 -0.80 15.22
CA SER A 508 14.72 -0.75 15.96
C SER A 508 13.73 -1.84 15.51
N SER A 509 12.82 -2.19 16.41
CA SER A 509 11.67 -3.08 16.20
C SER A 509 10.34 -2.32 16.13
N VAL A 510 10.37 -0.98 16.20
CA VAL A 510 9.17 -0.14 16.13
C VAL A 510 8.53 -0.25 14.75
N ILE A 511 7.24 -0.57 14.74
CA ILE A 511 6.34 -0.58 13.60
C ILE A 511 5.40 0.62 13.76
N HIS A 512 5.37 1.52 12.78
CA HIS A 512 4.47 2.67 12.75
C HIS A 512 3.12 2.26 12.15
N MET A 513 2.03 2.64 12.81
CA MET A 513 0.67 2.28 12.38
C MET A 513 -0.40 3.10 13.12
N GLY A 514 -1.08 3.99 12.40
CA GLY A 514 -2.07 4.91 12.99
C GLY A 514 -1.46 6.16 13.62
N ASP A 515 -0.27 6.57 13.17
CA ASP A 515 0.52 7.67 13.74
C ASP A 515 0.98 8.68 12.67
N HIS A 516 1.88 9.62 13.00
CA HIS A 516 2.36 10.63 12.05
C HIS A 516 3.31 10.09 10.96
N ASN A 517 3.88 8.89 11.15
CA ASN A 517 4.81 8.26 10.22
C ASN A 517 4.09 7.29 9.27
N VAL A 518 3.07 6.57 9.76
CA VAL A 518 2.15 5.73 8.97
C VAL A 518 0.71 6.01 9.43
N PRO A 519 0.03 7.03 8.86
CA PRO A 519 -1.30 7.48 9.29
C PRO A 519 -2.39 6.43 9.37
N ASN A 520 -2.40 5.44 8.47
CA ASN A 520 -3.44 4.42 8.42
C ASN A 520 -2.96 3.18 7.65
N ALA A 521 -3.74 2.10 7.68
CA ALA A 521 -3.38 0.85 7.02
C ALA A 521 -3.32 0.93 5.47
N LEU A 522 -3.90 1.96 4.82
CA LEU A 522 -3.75 2.16 3.37
C LEU A 522 -2.32 2.58 3.02
N LEU A 523 -1.75 3.52 3.79
CA LEU A 523 -0.36 3.95 3.59
C LEU A 523 0.64 2.86 4.00
N PHE A 524 0.29 2.00 4.96
CA PHE A 524 1.03 0.74 5.20
C PHE A 524 1.01 -0.16 3.95
N ILE A 525 -0.16 -0.45 3.38
CA ILE A 525 -0.27 -1.29 2.18
C ILE A 525 0.59 -0.72 1.04
N ASP A 526 0.39 0.55 0.67
CA ASP A 526 1.10 1.12 -0.48
C ASP A 526 2.61 1.01 -0.28
N LYS A 527 3.10 1.44 0.89
CA LYS A 527 4.50 1.35 1.29
C LYS A 527 5.07 -0.07 1.11
N TYR A 528 4.47 -1.10 1.71
CA TYR A 528 5.02 -2.46 1.58
C TYR A 528 4.83 -3.09 0.19
N THR A 529 3.87 -2.64 -0.62
CA THR A 529 3.77 -3.07 -2.03
C THR A 529 4.88 -2.52 -2.93
N GLN A 530 5.57 -1.44 -2.54
CA GLN A 530 6.69 -0.88 -3.33
C GLN A 530 7.95 -1.77 -3.31
N ILE A 531 8.10 -2.69 -2.35
CA ILE A 531 9.32 -3.53 -2.21
C ILE A 531 9.66 -4.27 -3.51
N TYR A 532 8.67 -4.87 -4.17
CA TYR A 532 8.95 -5.63 -5.39
C TYR A 532 9.36 -4.72 -6.55
N ARG A 533 8.80 -3.50 -6.65
CA ARG A 533 9.23 -2.51 -7.67
C ARG A 533 10.68 -2.09 -7.50
N ILE A 534 11.20 -2.11 -6.27
CA ILE A 534 12.61 -1.84 -5.97
C ILE A 534 13.47 -3.06 -6.31
N LEU A 535 13.10 -4.25 -5.83
CA LEU A 535 13.97 -5.44 -5.91
C LEU A 535 13.90 -6.16 -7.26
N LEU A 536 12.74 -6.22 -7.93
CA LEU A 536 12.58 -6.95 -9.19
C LEU A 536 13.45 -6.39 -10.33
N PRO A 537 13.55 -5.07 -10.56
CA PRO A 537 14.44 -4.53 -11.60
C PRO A 537 15.93 -4.77 -11.31
N ILE A 538 16.34 -4.71 -10.04
CA ILE A 538 17.71 -5.07 -9.63
C ILE A 538 17.96 -6.56 -9.92
N CYS A 539 17.03 -7.44 -9.51
CA CYS A 539 17.11 -8.87 -9.79
C CYS A 539 17.19 -9.15 -11.29
N ASN A 540 16.35 -8.51 -12.09
CA ASN A 540 16.31 -8.68 -13.55
C ASN A 540 17.63 -8.24 -14.19
N ALA A 541 18.12 -7.05 -13.86
CA ALA A 541 19.40 -6.54 -14.34
C ALA A 541 20.55 -7.50 -14.03
N LEU A 542 20.66 -7.97 -12.77
CA LEU A 542 21.68 -8.92 -12.33
C LEU A 542 21.62 -10.26 -13.06
N SER A 543 20.43 -10.78 -13.39
CA SER A 543 20.30 -11.99 -14.24
C SER A 543 20.63 -11.75 -15.72
N GLN A 544 20.61 -10.52 -16.21
CA GLN A 544 20.96 -10.20 -17.60
C GLN A 544 22.47 -9.93 -17.79
N VAL A 545 23.23 -9.53 -16.76
CA VAL A 545 24.67 -9.23 -16.93
C VAL A 545 25.46 -10.39 -17.57
N PRO A 546 25.28 -11.67 -17.17
CA PRO A 546 25.96 -12.79 -17.83
C PRO A 546 25.53 -12.98 -19.30
N VAL A 547 24.25 -12.81 -19.59
CA VAL A 547 23.68 -12.96 -20.96
C VAL A 547 24.16 -11.82 -21.88
N LEU A 548 24.25 -10.59 -21.36
CA LEU A 548 24.80 -9.44 -22.07
C LEU A 548 26.30 -9.63 -22.35
N ALA A 549 27.04 -10.20 -21.39
CA ALA A 549 28.45 -10.52 -21.49
C ALA A 549 28.79 -11.64 -22.50
N GLN A 550 27.79 -12.31 -23.10
CA GLN A 550 27.98 -13.19 -24.26
C GLN A 550 28.25 -12.40 -25.56
N LYS A 551 28.02 -11.08 -25.57
CA LYS A 551 28.33 -10.19 -26.71
C LYS A 551 29.71 -9.55 -26.50
N PRO A 552 30.73 -9.81 -27.35
CA PRO A 552 32.11 -9.36 -27.11
C PRO A 552 32.26 -7.86 -26.83
N ALA A 553 31.52 -7.00 -27.54
CA ALA A 553 31.57 -5.55 -27.32
C ALA A 553 31.03 -5.11 -25.94
N ILE A 554 30.06 -5.83 -25.37
CA ILE A 554 29.56 -5.57 -24.01
C ILE A 554 30.47 -6.25 -22.97
N ARG A 555 31.06 -7.40 -23.33
CA ARG A 555 32.06 -8.09 -22.49
C ARG A 555 33.27 -7.20 -22.21
N SER A 556 33.85 -6.59 -23.25
CA SER A 556 34.95 -5.59 -23.10
C SER A 556 34.52 -4.50 -22.13
N TYR A 557 33.43 -3.78 -22.41
CA TYR A 557 32.92 -2.71 -21.53
C TYR A 557 32.76 -3.13 -20.06
N ILE A 558 32.28 -4.34 -19.79
CA ILE A 558 32.13 -4.86 -18.41
C ILE A 558 33.50 -5.16 -17.78
N ASP A 559 34.43 -5.75 -18.51
CA ASP A 559 35.77 -6.07 -18.01
C ASP A 559 36.65 -4.80 -17.88
N ASP A 560 36.48 -3.81 -18.76
CA ASP A 560 37.20 -2.53 -18.75
C ASP A 560 36.76 -1.65 -17.56
N GLU A 561 35.46 -1.52 -17.28
CA GLU A 561 34.93 -0.68 -16.18
C GLU A 561 34.91 -1.38 -14.81
N PHE A 562 34.69 -2.70 -14.77
CA PHE A 562 34.47 -3.45 -13.53
C PHE A 562 35.50 -4.58 -13.29
N GLY A 563 36.35 -4.92 -14.27
CA GLY A 563 37.33 -6.01 -14.17
C GLY A 563 36.76 -7.42 -14.29
N SER A 564 35.44 -7.60 -14.18
CA SER A 564 34.71 -8.82 -14.52
C SER A 564 33.18 -8.64 -14.40
N VAL A 565 32.42 -9.51 -15.06
CA VAL A 565 30.98 -9.73 -14.81
C VAL A 565 30.69 -9.93 -13.32
N ASP A 566 31.51 -10.73 -12.64
CA ASP A 566 31.32 -11.06 -11.23
C ASP A 566 31.54 -9.83 -10.32
N ASN A 567 32.52 -8.99 -10.64
CA ASN A 567 32.73 -7.70 -9.96
C ASN A 567 31.61 -6.71 -10.25
N CYS A 568 31.11 -6.62 -11.49
CA CYS A 568 29.99 -5.75 -11.84
C CYS A 568 28.73 -6.10 -11.02
N ILE A 569 28.42 -7.40 -10.91
CA ILE A 569 27.36 -7.94 -10.04
C ILE A 569 27.61 -7.58 -8.56
N ARG A 570 28.83 -7.82 -8.05
CA ARG A 570 29.20 -7.48 -6.67
C ARG A 570 29.13 -5.99 -6.38
N GLU A 571 29.43 -5.10 -7.33
CA GLU A 571 29.35 -3.66 -7.14
C GLU A 571 27.90 -3.17 -7.05
N ILE A 572 27.03 -3.60 -7.96
CA ILE A 572 25.59 -3.29 -7.95
C ILE A 572 24.98 -3.75 -6.61
N LEU A 573 25.26 -4.99 -6.23
CA LEU A 573 24.81 -5.56 -4.95
C LEU A 573 25.41 -4.83 -3.75
N GLY A 574 26.71 -4.55 -3.75
CA GLY A 574 27.42 -3.94 -2.63
C GLY A 574 27.05 -2.48 -2.41
N ASP A 575 26.78 -1.72 -3.47
CA ASP A 575 26.21 -0.37 -3.38
C ASP A 575 24.76 -0.40 -2.86
N PHE A 576 23.90 -1.30 -3.35
CA PHE A 576 22.54 -1.46 -2.83
C PHE A 576 22.50 -1.93 -1.37
N PHE A 577 23.28 -2.94 -0.99
CA PHE A 577 23.33 -3.47 0.38
C PHE A 577 23.97 -2.50 1.39
N ARG A 578 24.78 -1.55 0.92
CA ARG A 578 25.16 -0.38 1.73
C ARG A 578 24.03 0.64 1.76
N HIS A 579 23.75 1.28 0.63
CA HIS A 579 23.01 2.54 0.56
C HIS A 579 21.48 2.42 0.45
N GLY A 580 20.96 1.25 0.09
CA GLY A 580 19.55 0.91 0.25
C GLY A 580 19.15 0.63 1.71
N PHE A 581 20.12 0.54 2.63
CA PHE A 581 19.92 0.17 4.04
C PHE A 581 20.78 1.01 5.00
N ASP A 582 21.06 2.28 4.68
CA ASP A 582 21.97 3.15 5.44
C ASP A 582 21.30 4.25 6.28
N GLY A 583 19.96 4.28 6.32
CA GLY A 583 19.18 5.29 7.04
C GLY A 583 19.02 6.63 6.31
N SER A 584 19.46 6.72 5.05
CA SER A 584 19.14 7.84 4.16
C SER A 584 17.63 7.92 3.82
N GLY A 585 17.19 9.06 3.29
CA GLY A 585 15.80 9.31 2.87
C GLY A 585 14.82 9.78 3.95
N ALA A 586 15.12 9.64 5.25
CA ALA A 586 14.27 10.15 6.32
C ALA A 586 14.36 11.68 6.50
N ASP A 587 13.37 12.33 7.10
CA ASP A 587 13.39 13.80 7.28
C ASP A 587 14.32 14.28 8.40
N ASN A 588 14.54 13.47 9.45
CA ASN A 588 15.36 13.87 10.60
C ASN A 588 16.27 12.73 11.13
N PHE A 589 17.06 13.04 12.16
CA PHE A 589 18.09 12.13 12.69
C PHE A 589 17.58 11.11 13.73
N PHE A 590 16.36 11.29 14.26
CA PHE A 590 15.72 10.33 15.17
C PHE A 590 14.99 9.25 14.37
N ASP A 591 14.23 9.64 13.34
CA ASP A 591 13.56 8.74 12.39
C ASP A 591 14.50 8.15 11.32
N ALA A 592 15.81 8.08 11.60
CA ALA A 592 16.87 7.73 10.65
C ALA A 592 16.91 6.23 10.27
N GLY A 593 15.85 5.75 9.62
CA GLY A 593 15.75 4.48 8.90
C GLY A 593 15.95 3.19 9.71
N SER A 594 15.97 3.27 11.05
CA SER A 594 16.24 2.12 11.93
C SER A 594 14.98 1.35 12.35
N CYS A 595 13.81 2.02 12.38
CA CYS A 595 12.50 1.40 12.55
C CYS A 595 12.15 0.52 11.34
N ILE A 596 11.12 -0.31 11.48
CA ILE A 596 10.77 -1.30 10.43
C ILE A 596 10.41 -0.59 9.12
N ASP A 597 9.56 0.43 9.21
CA ASP A 597 9.07 1.22 8.08
C ASP A 597 10.14 2.15 7.51
N GLY A 598 11.12 2.57 8.32
CA GLY A 598 12.21 3.44 7.89
C GLY A 598 13.24 2.74 6.99
N ARG A 599 13.36 1.41 7.06
CA ARG A 599 14.27 0.62 6.21
C ARG A 599 13.96 0.75 4.73
N LEU A 600 12.68 0.84 4.38
CA LEU A 600 12.26 0.97 2.99
C LEU A 600 12.54 2.37 2.43
N THR A 601 12.50 3.40 3.28
CA THR A 601 12.78 4.79 2.89
C THR A 601 14.21 4.94 2.32
N SER A 602 15.20 4.23 2.86
CA SER A 602 16.57 4.21 2.32
C SER A 602 16.66 3.49 0.97
N ALA A 603 15.91 2.39 0.78
CA ALA A 603 15.86 1.69 -0.49
C ALA A 603 15.18 2.52 -1.60
N TRP A 604 14.14 3.30 -1.25
CA TRP A 604 13.53 4.29 -2.13
C TRP A 604 14.49 5.44 -2.49
N ASN A 605 15.23 5.96 -1.50
CA ASN A 605 16.27 6.97 -1.71
C ASN A 605 17.45 6.45 -2.55
N TRP A 606 17.76 5.15 -2.49
CA TRP A 606 18.71 4.54 -3.41
C TRP A 606 18.18 4.55 -4.86
N CYS A 607 16.90 4.24 -5.07
CA CYS A 607 16.27 4.25 -6.39
C CYS A 607 16.32 5.63 -7.07
N SER A 608 16.03 6.70 -6.34
CA SER A 608 16.15 8.09 -6.85
C SER A 608 17.61 8.56 -7.06
N SER A 609 18.59 7.76 -6.65
CA SER A 609 20.01 7.96 -6.90
C SER A 609 20.57 7.12 -8.06
N LEU A 610 19.83 6.13 -8.59
CA LEU A 610 20.35 5.13 -9.52
C LEU A 610 20.98 5.75 -10.78
N GLU A 611 20.34 6.78 -11.35
CA GLU A 611 20.83 7.51 -12.54
C GLU A 611 22.25 8.11 -12.38
N LYS A 612 22.70 8.28 -11.13
CA LYS A 612 23.98 8.88 -10.72
C LYS A 612 25.06 7.83 -10.39
N LYS A 613 24.72 6.53 -10.49
CA LYS A 613 25.64 5.40 -10.21
C LYS A 613 26.37 5.00 -11.49
N ARG A 614 27.67 4.67 -11.41
CA ARG A 614 28.48 4.31 -12.61
C ARG A 614 27.99 3.05 -13.34
N PHE A 615 27.27 2.16 -12.64
CA PHE A 615 26.63 0.98 -13.21
C PHE A 615 25.24 1.23 -13.84
N PHE A 616 24.74 2.48 -13.88
CA PHE A 616 23.46 2.80 -14.54
C PHE A 616 23.39 2.36 -16.02
N PRO A 617 24.46 2.47 -16.85
CA PRO A 617 24.44 1.94 -18.21
C PRO A 617 24.21 0.42 -18.27
N VAL A 618 24.64 -0.35 -17.26
CA VAL A 618 24.40 -1.80 -17.18
C VAL A 618 22.91 -2.09 -16.96
N PHE A 619 22.24 -1.27 -16.13
CA PHE A 619 20.77 -1.32 -16.00
C PHE A 619 20.10 -1.04 -17.35
N LEU A 620 20.47 0.04 -18.05
CA LEU A 620 19.91 0.38 -19.37
C LEU A 620 20.12 -0.76 -20.40
N LEU A 621 21.33 -1.34 -20.46
CA LEU A 621 21.64 -2.48 -21.33
C LEU A 621 20.81 -3.74 -21.00
N SER A 622 20.40 -3.91 -19.74
CA SER A 622 19.50 -5.00 -19.30
C SER A 622 18.02 -4.78 -19.61
N GLY A 623 17.67 -3.65 -20.24
CA GLY A 623 16.28 -3.27 -20.54
C GLY A 623 15.59 -2.49 -19.42
N PHE A 624 16.33 -1.89 -18.49
CA PHE A 624 15.75 -1.06 -17.43
C PHE A 624 15.12 0.22 -17.98
N ILE A 625 13.80 0.39 -17.80
CA ILE A 625 13.03 1.57 -18.22
C ILE A 625 12.60 2.50 -17.07
N GLY A 626 13.06 2.24 -15.84
CA GLY A 626 12.64 2.97 -14.62
C GLY A 626 11.75 2.12 -13.71
N PHE A 627 11.84 2.29 -12.39
CA PHE A 627 11.25 1.39 -11.38
C PHE A 627 9.72 1.21 -11.45
N ASP A 628 9.00 2.15 -12.06
CA ASP A 628 7.53 2.05 -12.30
C ASP A 628 7.14 1.48 -13.67
N GLY A 629 8.10 0.97 -14.44
CA GLY A 629 7.88 0.33 -15.74
C GLY A 629 7.03 -0.95 -15.68
N GLU A 630 6.57 -1.40 -16.86
CA GLU A 630 6.01 -2.75 -17.03
C GLU A 630 7.15 -3.72 -17.41
N TRP A 631 7.16 -4.90 -16.77
CA TRP A 631 8.27 -5.87 -16.77
C TRP A 631 7.76 -7.29 -17.11
#